data_AF-A0A9W9I058-F1
#
_entry.id   AF-A0A9W9I058-F1
#
_cell.length_a   1.000
_cell.length_b   1.000
_cell.length_c   1.000
_cell.angle_alpha   90.00
_cell.angle_beta   90.00
_cell.angle_gamma   90.00
#
_symmetry.space_group_name_H-M   'P 1'
#
loop_
_entity.id
_entity.type
_entity.pdbx_description
1 polymer ?
#
loop_
_entity_poly.entity_id
_entity_poly.type
_entity_poly.pdbx_seq_one_letter_code
_entity_poly.pdbx_strand_id
1 'polypeptide(L)'
;MTSITSEAHAVLKRLEQDQGDLKSQLAIIRISEPISDVGSYSSPSKRGSDVSVSNLNDPTPASLEADLTHYKVRPDNTIAPVRRAYRVSQELFSKLRFSYLEQVTKEKFLRAIVDDPPLVVGHNENVELETQLAEVKAELKSRKEDARLTIEEMEKIGRDLARRYKNVEVQMEQLSTLPDSIENLESTIAGLRAKQVANMDSSDPRASQNLPLPATAKLLAEREAELAALNRQIAAVQNTLPRKTREAEAIERECIVLDRRRAEALTKAREAERKKQQGESDGLEEMGRWYRGAEETLKEVVGVEG
;
A
#
# COMPACT_ATOMS: atom_id res chain seq x y z
N MET A 1 -4.87 16.54 -16.05
CA MET A 1 -4.12 15.36 -15.55
C MET A 1 -2.71 15.72 -15.15
N THR A 2 -1.99 16.54 -15.92
CA THR A 2 -0.64 17.05 -15.58
C THR A 2 -0.53 17.81 -14.24
N SER A 3 -1.57 18.53 -13.81
CA SER A 3 -1.58 19.20 -12.48
C SER A 3 -1.59 18.19 -11.33
N ILE A 4 -2.32 17.08 -11.49
CA ILE A 4 -2.51 16.07 -10.44
C ILE A 4 -1.25 15.23 -10.27
N THR A 5 -0.57 14.90 -11.38
CA THR A 5 0.72 14.21 -11.34
C THR A 5 1.80 15.09 -10.73
N SER A 6 1.87 16.37 -11.09
CA SER A 6 2.79 17.35 -10.50
C SER A 6 2.61 17.50 -8.98
N GLU A 7 1.36 17.58 -8.52
CA GLU A 7 1.04 17.62 -7.09
C GLU A 7 1.44 16.31 -6.38
N ALA A 8 1.19 15.15 -6.98
CA ALA A 8 1.59 13.86 -6.43
C ALA A 8 3.12 13.71 -6.31
N HIS A 9 3.88 14.17 -7.31
CA HIS A 9 5.35 14.20 -7.25
C HIS A 9 5.87 15.13 -6.15
N ALA A 10 5.23 16.30 -5.96
CA ALA A 10 5.59 17.22 -4.90
C ALA A 10 5.34 16.64 -3.50
N VAL A 11 4.27 15.87 -3.33
CA VAL A 11 3.96 15.16 -2.07
C VAL A 11 4.96 14.04 -1.81
N LEU A 12 5.32 13.24 -2.82
CA LEU A 12 6.34 12.17 -2.67
C LEU A 12 7.70 12.75 -2.25
N LYS A 13 8.12 13.86 -2.85
CA LYS A 13 9.38 14.53 -2.51
C LYS A 13 9.40 15.10 -1.08
N ARG A 14 8.25 15.56 -0.58
CA ARG A 14 8.11 15.99 0.82
C ARG A 14 8.20 14.81 1.78
N LEU A 15 7.53 13.70 1.47
CA LEU A 15 7.60 12.48 2.28
C LEU A 15 9.02 11.91 2.37
N GLU A 16 9.78 11.98 1.28
CA GLU A 16 11.19 11.56 1.26
C GLU A 16 12.09 12.46 2.14
N GLN A 17 11.85 13.78 2.13
CA GLN A 17 12.55 14.72 3.02
C GLN A 17 12.22 14.49 4.50
N ASP A 18 10.94 14.35 4.81
CA ASP A 18 10.47 14.10 6.18
C ASP A 18 11.01 12.76 6.72
N GLN A 19 11.10 11.73 5.87
CA GLN A 19 11.66 10.44 6.27
C GLN A 19 13.17 10.50 6.52
N GLY A 20 13.92 11.28 5.74
CA GLY A 20 15.34 11.52 5.97
C GLY A 20 15.60 12.17 7.33
N ASP A 21 14.77 13.13 7.71
CA ASP A 21 14.80 13.78 9.02
C ASP A 21 14.41 12.79 10.14
N LEU A 22 13.33 12.02 9.98
CA LEU A 22 12.94 11.00 10.97
C LEU A 22 14.00 9.91 11.18
N LYS A 23 14.65 9.41 10.11
CA LYS A 23 15.75 8.43 10.23
C LYS A 23 16.93 9.01 11.02
N SER A 24 17.19 10.32 10.91
CA SER A 24 18.23 11.00 11.67
C SER A 24 17.86 11.22 13.15
N GLN A 25 16.58 11.43 13.45
CA GLN A 25 16.06 11.63 14.80
C GLN A 25 15.89 10.32 15.57
N LEU A 26 15.52 9.23 14.89
CA LEU A 26 15.30 7.89 15.48
C LEU A 26 16.58 7.06 15.60
N ALA A 27 17.73 7.58 15.17
CA ALA A 27 19.02 6.92 15.38
C ALA A 27 19.28 6.78 16.90
N ILE A 28 19.14 5.54 17.36
CA ILE A 28 19.14 5.00 18.73
C ILE A 28 20.25 5.55 19.66
N ILE A 29 21.26 6.22 19.12
CA ILE A 29 22.39 6.82 19.86
C ILE A 29 21.99 8.06 20.69
N ARG A 30 20.88 8.74 20.37
CA ARG A 30 20.45 9.95 21.12
C ARG A 30 19.50 9.70 22.31
N ILE A 31 18.99 8.48 22.48
CA ILE A 31 18.05 8.15 23.58
C ILE A 31 18.82 7.71 24.85
N SER A 32 20.14 7.50 24.76
CA SER A 32 20.97 6.92 25.84
C SER A 32 21.89 7.92 26.60
N GLU A 33 21.74 9.23 26.46
CA GLU A 33 22.47 10.23 27.27
C GLU A 33 21.51 11.19 28.01
N PRO A 34 21.68 11.45 29.34
CA PRO A 34 22.22 10.61 30.40
C PRO A 34 21.16 10.36 31.52
N ILE A 35 21.00 9.09 31.94
CA ILE A 35 20.26 8.71 33.17
C ILE A 35 21.21 8.69 34.40
N SER A 36 22.46 9.15 34.23
CA SER A 36 23.53 9.01 35.24
C SER A 36 23.60 10.13 36.29
N ASP A 37 22.68 11.08 36.32
CA ASP A 37 22.72 12.20 37.28
C ASP A 37 21.78 11.94 38.47
N VAL A 38 22.11 10.93 39.27
CA VAL A 38 21.43 10.66 40.54
C VAL A 38 22.47 10.40 41.64
N GLY A 39 22.70 11.42 42.48
CA GLY A 39 23.04 11.22 43.89
C GLY A 39 24.52 11.27 44.25
N SER A 40 25.09 12.47 44.30
CA SER A 40 26.28 12.77 45.10
C SER A 40 25.92 12.68 46.59
N TYR A 41 26.30 11.57 47.25
CA TYR A 41 26.19 11.43 48.70
C TYR A 41 27.52 11.78 49.38
N SER A 42 27.57 13.01 49.87
CA SER A 42 28.53 13.53 50.83
C SER A 42 28.38 12.80 52.17
N SER A 43 29.46 12.14 52.64
CA SER A 43 29.53 11.54 53.98
C SER A 43 29.66 12.63 55.06
N PRO A 44 28.96 12.49 56.21
CA PRO A 44 28.87 13.57 57.19
C PRO A 44 30.08 13.62 58.13
N SER A 45 30.56 14.85 58.30
CA SER A 45 31.40 15.35 59.39
C SER A 45 30.64 15.36 60.73
N LYS A 46 31.32 14.97 61.82
CA LYS A 46 31.18 15.39 63.26
C LYS A 46 31.78 14.28 64.15
N ARG A 47 32.40 14.50 65.32
CA ARG A 47 32.61 15.67 66.20
C ARG A 47 33.67 15.23 67.22
N GLY A 48 34.55 16.14 67.62
CA GLY A 48 35.37 15.96 68.83
C GLY A 48 34.56 16.29 70.09
N SER A 49 34.77 15.51 71.13
CA SER A 49 34.65 15.96 72.51
C SER A 49 35.42 15.04 73.44
N ASP A 50 36.40 15.68 74.08
CA ASP A 50 37.03 15.37 75.35
C ASP A 50 36.04 14.89 76.42
N VAL A 51 36.46 13.97 77.28
CA VAL A 51 36.22 13.96 78.74
C VAL A 51 36.85 12.70 79.34
N SER A 52 37.68 12.97 80.34
CA SER A 52 38.43 12.08 81.23
C SER A 52 37.61 10.97 81.87
N VAL A 53 38.17 9.75 81.91
CA VAL A 53 37.95 8.83 83.04
C VAL A 53 39.24 8.09 83.36
N SER A 54 39.66 8.31 84.59
CA SER A 54 40.81 7.81 85.33
C SER A 54 40.73 6.32 85.69
N ASN A 55 41.92 5.75 85.92
CA ASN A 55 42.26 4.62 86.79
C ASN A 55 42.05 3.20 86.24
N LEU A 56 43.17 2.56 85.85
CA LEU A 56 43.73 1.43 86.59
C LEU A 56 45.14 1.11 86.06
N ASN A 57 46.15 1.17 86.95
CA ASN A 57 47.57 0.80 86.74
C ASN A 57 48.53 1.89 86.23
N ASP A 58 48.58 3.03 86.92
CA ASP A 58 49.78 3.86 86.91
C ASP A 58 50.89 3.19 87.74
N PRO A 59 52.15 3.18 87.28
CA PRO A 59 53.28 2.76 88.10
C PRO A 59 53.47 3.77 89.24
N THR A 60 53.13 3.37 90.47
CA THR A 60 53.29 4.21 91.66
C THR A 60 54.76 4.69 91.82
N PRO A 61 54.99 5.95 92.21
CA PRO A 61 56.33 6.55 92.34
C PRO A 61 57.27 5.79 93.29
N ALA A 62 56.72 5.00 94.22
CA ALA A 62 57.48 4.12 95.11
C ALA A 62 58.26 3.00 94.38
N SER A 63 57.75 2.50 93.26
CA SER A 63 58.44 1.47 92.45
C SER A 63 59.67 2.04 91.74
N LEU A 64 59.64 3.33 91.38
CA LEU A 64 60.71 4.01 90.67
C LEU A 64 61.85 4.39 91.62
N GLU A 65 61.52 4.74 92.86
CA GLU A 65 62.48 5.10 93.90
C GLU A 65 63.36 3.92 94.31
N ALA A 66 62.78 2.71 94.40
CA ALA A 66 63.51 1.48 94.72
C ALA A 66 64.59 1.14 93.67
N ASP A 67 64.30 1.28 92.38
CA ASP A 67 65.23 0.95 91.28
C ASP A 67 66.37 1.99 91.16
N LEU A 68 66.11 3.24 91.57
CA LEU A 68 67.10 4.32 91.62
C LEU A 68 68.11 4.17 92.77
N THR A 69 67.77 3.43 93.84
CA THR A 69 68.69 3.25 94.98
C THR A 69 69.93 2.41 94.65
N HIS A 70 69.86 1.51 93.67
CA HIS A 70 70.96 0.62 93.31
C HIS A 70 72.11 1.34 92.56
N TYR A 71 71.88 2.57 92.09
CA TYR A 71 72.84 3.35 91.30
C TYR A 71 73.34 4.62 92.00
N LYS A 72 73.05 4.80 93.30
CA LYS A 72 73.52 5.95 94.08
C LYS A 72 75.05 5.87 94.26
N VAL A 73 75.75 6.65 93.44
CA VAL A 73 77.21 6.77 93.35
C VAL A 73 77.80 7.25 94.70
N ARG A 74 78.79 6.52 95.22
CA ARG A 74 79.71 6.96 96.30
C ARG A 74 80.42 8.26 95.87
N PRO A 75 80.59 9.27 96.73
CA PRO A 75 81.12 10.56 96.33
C PRO A 75 82.65 10.53 96.32
N ASP A 76 83.26 10.17 95.19
CA ASP A 76 84.68 10.47 94.92
C ASP A 76 84.82 11.26 93.62
N ASN A 77 85.53 12.39 93.70
CA ASN A 77 85.61 13.45 92.70
C ASN A 77 86.57 13.08 91.54
N THR A 78 86.12 12.22 90.62
CA THR A 78 86.80 11.97 89.33
C THR A 78 85.77 11.93 88.19
N ILE A 79 86.13 12.36 86.97
CA ILE A 79 85.20 12.59 85.84
C ILE A 79 84.68 11.28 85.18
N ALA A 80 85.26 10.12 85.50
CA ALA A 80 84.88 8.81 84.96
C ALA A 80 83.53 8.25 85.49
N PRO A 81 83.22 8.28 86.80
CA PRO A 81 81.91 7.84 87.33
C PRO A 81 80.72 8.66 86.81
N VAL A 82 80.89 9.97 86.59
CA VAL A 82 79.82 10.82 86.02
C VAL A 82 79.42 10.34 84.62
N ARG A 83 80.41 10.04 83.77
CA ARG A 83 80.15 9.52 82.41
C ARG A 83 79.46 8.16 82.42
N ARG A 84 79.76 7.31 83.41
CA ARG A 84 79.13 5.99 83.57
C ARG A 84 77.70 6.12 84.09
N ALA A 85 77.45 7.01 85.04
CA ALA A 85 76.11 7.32 85.55
C ALA A 85 75.21 7.89 84.44
N TYR A 86 75.74 8.80 83.60
CA TYR A 86 75.01 9.31 82.44
C TYR A 86 74.69 8.23 81.40
N ARG A 87 75.59 7.27 81.17
CA ARG A 87 75.32 6.16 80.24
C ARG A 87 74.23 5.23 80.78
N VAL A 88 74.29 4.89 82.06
CA VAL A 88 73.27 4.07 82.73
C VAL A 88 71.92 4.79 82.75
N SER A 89 71.88 6.09 83.03
CA SER A 89 70.61 6.84 83.01
C SER A 89 70.02 6.91 81.60
N GLN A 90 70.84 7.02 80.56
CA GLN A 90 70.38 6.93 79.17
C GLN A 90 69.85 5.53 78.83
N GLU A 91 70.50 4.46 79.29
CA GLU A 91 70.03 3.09 79.12
C GLU A 91 68.72 2.82 79.87
N LEU A 92 68.59 3.33 81.10
CA LEU A 92 67.35 3.23 81.87
C LEU A 92 66.23 4.05 81.23
N PHE A 93 66.52 5.27 80.79
CA PHE A 93 65.53 6.15 80.17
C PHE A 93 65.08 5.62 78.80
N SER A 94 65.99 5.04 78.02
CA SER A 94 65.65 4.37 76.76
C SER A 94 64.82 3.10 76.97
N LYS A 95 65.13 2.29 77.99
CA LYS A 95 64.30 1.13 78.37
C LYS A 95 62.92 1.54 78.88
N LEU A 96 62.85 2.58 79.72
CA LEU A 96 61.60 3.12 80.22
C LEU A 96 60.76 3.71 79.09
N ARG A 97 61.38 4.45 78.16
CA ARG A 97 60.74 4.98 76.95
C ARG A 97 60.23 3.87 76.04
N PHE A 98 61.00 2.79 75.86
CA PHE A 98 60.57 1.65 75.06
C PHE A 98 59.36 0.95 75.70
N SER A 99 59.43 0.66 77.00
CA SER A 99 58.33 0.05 77.76
C SER A 99 57.05 0.91 77.72
N TYR A 100 57.18 2.23 77.88
CA TYR A 100 56.04 3.15 77.78
C TYR A 100 55.43 3.16 76.38
N LEU A 101 56.26 3.24 75.32
CA LEU A 101 55.76 3.18 73.95
C LEU A 101 55.08 1.84 73.65
N GLU A 102 55.64 0.73 74.14
CA GLU A 102 55.03 -0.59 74.01
C GLU A 102 53.69 -0.66 74.74
N GLN A 103 53.59 -0.12 75.96
CA GLN A 103 52.34 -0.09 76.72
C GLN A 103 51.28 0.79 76.04
N VAL A 104 51.64 2.00 75.63
CA VAL A 104 50.74 2.93 74.92
C VAL A 104 50.28 2.34 73.58
N THR A 105 51.15 1.64 72.86
CA THR A 105 50.76 1.00 71.59
C THR A 105 49.89 -0.23 71.79
N LYS A 106 50.15 -1.05 72.82
CA LYS A 106 49.28 -2.17 73.21
C LYS A 106 47.90 -1.67 73.65
N GLU A 107 47.85 -0.63 74.47
CA GLU A 107 46.59 -0.03 74.90
C GLU A 107 45.84 0.57 73.71
N LYS A 108 46.52 1.33 72.85
CA LYS A 108 45.92 1.90 71.63
C LYS A 108 45.42 0.81 70.68
N PHE A 109 46.12 -0.32 70.58
CA PHE A 109 45.70 -1.46 69.77
C PHE A 109 44.48 -2.18 70.37
N LEU A 110 44.48 -2.41 71.68
CA LEU A 110 43.33 -2.99 72.38
C LEU A 110 42.12 -2.06 72.30
N ARG A 111 42.30 -0.75 72.50
CA ARG A 111 41.26 0.26 72.23
C ARG A 111 40.77 0.19 70.80
N ALA A 112 41.67 0.19 69.80
CA ALA A 112 41.24 0.14 68.41
C ALA A 112 40.46 -1.14 68.04
N ILE A 113 40.65 -2.25 68.77
CA ILE A 113 39.91 -3.50 68.58
C ILE A 113 38.62 -3.55 69.41
N VAL A 114 38.60 -2.92 70.58
CA VAL A 114 37.52 -3.03 71.58
C VAL A 114 36.58 -1.81 71.59
N ASP A 115 37.03 -0.63 71.14
CA ASP A 115 36.26 0.62 71.10
C ASP A 115 35.11 0.60 70.09
N ASP A 116 35.01 -0.43 69.25
CA ASP A 116 33.82 -0.71 68.44
C ASP A 116 33.06 -1.89 69.07
N PRO A 117 32.31 -1.65 70.17
CA PRO A 117 31.51 -2.69 70.79
C PRO A 117 30.52 -3.23 69.74
N PRO A 118 30.37 -4.56 69.61
CA PRO A 118 29.44 -5.12 68.64
C PRO A 118 28.06 -4.55 68.92
N LEU A 119 27.42 -3.97 67.89
CA LEU A 119 26.02 -3.56 67.93
C LEU A 119 25.18 -4.81 68.26
N VAL A 120 24.86 -4.98 69.54
CA VAL A 120 23.91 -6.01 69.98
C VAL A 120 22.52 -5.46 69.65
N VAL A 121 22.09 -5.68 68.41
CA VAL A 121 20.74 -5.34 67.97
C VAL A 121 19.77 -6.04 68.90
N GLY A 122 18.98 -5.27 69.64
CA GLY A 122 17.98 -5.82 70.55
C GLY A 122 16.97 -6.66 69.78
N HIS A 123 16.37 -7.67 70.42
CA HIS A 123 15.32 -8.47 69.76
C HIS A 123 14.18 -7.58 69.21
N ASN A 124 13.81 -6.53 69.94
CA ASN A 124 12.79 -5.57 69.50
C ASN A 124 13.21 -4.78 68.26
N GLU A 125 14.46 -4.31 68.20
CA GLU A 125 15.01 -3.59 67.04
C GLU A 125 15.12 -4.51 65.82
N ASN A 126 15.49 -5.78 66.02
CA ASN A 126 15.47 -6.79 64.95
C ASN A 126 14.05 -7.02 64.42
N VAL A 127 13.04 -7.12 65.30
CA VAL A 127 11.65 -7.29 64.87
C VAL A 127 11.16 -6.04 64.10
N GLU A 128 11.47 -4.83 64.56
CA GLU A 128 11.14 -3.60 63.84
C GLU A 128 11.81 -3.54 62.47
N LEU A 129 13.11 -3.85 62.39
CA LEU A 129 13.84 -3.92 61.12
C LEU A 129 13.28 -5.02 60.21
N GLU A 130 12.88 -6.17 60.73
CA GLU A 130 12.22 -7.24 59.96
C GLU A 130 10.89 -6.78 59.36
N THR A 131 10.08 -6.01 60.11
CA THR A 131 8.83 -5.44 59.60
C THR A 131 9.08 -4.43 58.47
N GLN A 132 10.02 -3.50 58.65
CA GLN A 132 10.39 -2.53 57.61
C GLN A 132 10.96 -3.23 56.38
N LEU A 133 11.77 -4.26 56.58
CA LEU A 133 12.37 -5.04 55.50
C LEU A 133 11.30 -5.84 54.75
N ALA A 134 10.27 -6.35 55.44
CA ALA A 134 9.13 -7.00 54.81
C ALA A 134 8.33 -6.01 53.95
N GLU A 135 8.06 -4.80 54.44
CA GLU A 135 7.38 -3.74 53.70
C GLU A 135 8.17 -3.31 52.45
N VAL A 136 9.46 -2.99 52.60
CA VAL A 136 10.33 -2.60 51.49
C VAL A 136 10.48 -3.75 50.47
N LYS A 137 10.54 -5.01 50.92
CA LYS A 137 10.53 -6.17 50.03
C LYS A 137 9.22 -6.31 49.26
N ALA A 138 8.08 -6.04 49.90
CA ALA A 138 6.78 -6.08 49.24
C ALA A 138 6.67 -4.98 48.18
N GLU A 139 7.08 -3.76 48.52
CA GLU A 139 7.10 -2.63 47.58
C GLU A 139 8.06 -2.89 46.41
N LEU A 140 9.26 -3.39 46.68
CA LEU A 140 10.23 -3.75 45.64
C LEU A 140 9.68 -4.83 44.71
N LYS A 141 8.95 -5.81 45.24
CA LYS A 141 8.29 -6.84 44.42
C LYS A 141 7.21 -6.24 43.53
N SER A 142 6.38 -5.33 44.06
CA SER A 142 5.36 -4.63 43.27
C SER A 142 6.00 -3.83 42.14
N ARG A 143 6.99 -2.98 42.46
CA ARG A 143 7.68 -2.16 41.46
C ARG A 143 8.41 -2.99 40.40
N LYS A 144 8.96 -4.15 40.77
CA LYS A 144 9.57 -5.08 39.81
C LYS A 144 8.54 -5.67 38.86
N GLU A 145 7.35 -5.97 39.35
CA GLU A 145 6.27 -6.47 38.50
C GLU A 145 5.75 -5.39 37.57
N ASP A 146 5.54 -4.15 38.06
CA ASP A 146 5.14 -3.01 37.23
C ASP A 146 6.18 -2.72 36.13
N ALA A 147 7.48 -2.76 36.49
CA ALA A 147 8.56 -2.63 35.51
C ALA A 147 8.55 -3.78 34.49
N ARG A 148 8.27 -5.02 34.92
CA ARG A 148 8.17 -6.17 34.02
C ARG A 148 7.03 -6.01 33.02
N LEU A 149 5.86 -5.55 33.47
CA LEU A 149 4.69 -5.33 32.62
C LEU A 149 4.93 -4.20 31.61
N THR A 150 5.49 -3.08 32.06
CA THR A 150 5.80 -1.94 31.18
C THR A 150 6.85 -2.29 30.12
N ILE A 151 7.87 -3.10 30.47
CA ILE A 151 8.83 -3.63 29.49
C ILE A 151 8.12 -4.52 28.46
N GLU A 152 7.24 -5.41 28.89
CA GLU A 152 6.50 -6.29 27.98
C GLU A 152 5.61 -5.50 27.00
N GLU A 153 4.93 -4.46 27.48
CA GLU A 153 4.15 -3.54 26.65
C GLU A 153 5.03 -2.77 25.66
N MET A 154 6.16 -2.22 26.12
CA MET A 154 7.10 -1.50 25.27
C MET A 154 7.69 -2.40 24.19
N GLU A 155 7.99 -3.66 24.50
CA GLU A 155 8.43 -4.62 23.50
C GLU A 155 7.34 -4.96 22.47
N LYS A 156 6.09 -5.13 22.91
CA LYS A 156 4.96 -5.35 21.99
C LYS A 156 4.82 -4.17 21.03
N ILE A 157 4.79 -2.96 21.56
CA ILE A 157 4.69 -1.73 20.77
C ILE A 157 5.91 -1.58 19.84
N GLY A 158 7.13 -1.85 20.32
CA GLY A 158 8.34 -1.81 19.52
C GLY A 158 8.34 -2.81 18.35
N ARG A 159 7.87 -4.05 18.59
CA ARG A 159 7.71 -5.07 17.54
C ARG A 159 6.66 -4.66 16.50
N ASP A 160 5.53 -4.12 16.95
CA ASP A 160 4.46 -3.67 16.05
C ASP A 160 4.88 -2.44 15.24
N LEU A 161 5.58 -1.49 15.86
CA LEU A 161 6.14 -0.32 15.18
C LEU A 161 7.15 -0.75 14.11
N ALA A 162 8.06 -1.67 14.42
CA ALA A 162 9.03 -2.18 13.45
C ALA A 162 8.35 -2.87 12.25
N ARG A 163 7.28 -3.64 12.48
CA ARG A 163 6.48 -4.25 11.41
C ARG A 163 5.81 -3.20 10.53
N ARG A 164 5.17 -2.19 11.14
CA ARG A 164 4.52 -1.09 10.41
C ARG A 164 5.54 -0.29 9.61
N TYR A 165 6.69 0.03 10.19
CA TYR A 165 7.76 0.76 9.51
C TYR A 165 8.25 0.00 8.27
N LYS A 166 8.48 -1.31 8.40
CA LYS A 166 8.88 -2.15 7.26
C LYS A 166 7.82 -2.17 6.15
N ASN A 167 6.53 -2.21 6.50
CA ASN A 167 5.46 -2.14 5.50
C ASN A 167 5.42 -0.78 4.79
N VAL A 168 5.61 0.33 5.53
CA VAL A 168 5.68 1.68 4.95
C VAL A 168 6.89 1.80 4.03
N GLU A 169 8.04 1.22 4.38
CA GLU A 169 9.24 1.22 3.54
C GLU A 169 8.98 0.49 2.21
N VAL A 170 8.35 -0.68 2.23
CA VAL A 170 7.95 -1.40 1.00
C VAL A 170 6.96 -0.59 0.17
N GLN A 171 5.97 0.04 0.81
CA GLN A 171 5.01 0.89 0.10
C GLN A 171 5.67 2.11 -0.53
N MET A 172 6.68 2.69 0.13
CA MET A 172 7.44 3.82 -0.38
C MET A 172 8.28 3.43 -1.60
N GLU A 173 8.92 2.25 -1.59
CA GLU A 173 9.61 1.70 -2.76
C GLU A 173 8.64 1.48 -3.93
N GLN A 174 7.42 1.00 -3.66
CA GLN A 174 6.40 0.87 -4.72
C GLN A 174 5.96 2.23 -5.26
N LEU A 175 5.74 3.20 -4.37
CA LEU A 175 5.35 4.56 -4.73
C LEU A 175 6.44 5.31 -5.51
N SER A 176 7.73 5.00 -5.31
CA SER A 176 8.80 5.62 -6.08
C SER A 176 8.86 5.11 -7.53
N THR A 177 8.42 3.87 -7.80
CA THR A 177 8.36 3.29 -9.16
C THR A 177 7.10 3.67 -9.94
N LEU A 178 6.03 4.05 -9.24
CA LEU A 178 4.73 4.33 -9.87
C LEU A 178 4.77 5.51 -10.86
N PRO A 179 5.47 6.63 -10.61
CA PRO A 179 5.45 7.76 -11.51
C PRO A 179 6.08 7.47 -12.88
N ASP A 180 7.19 6.72 -12.91
CA ASP A 180 7.80 6.26 -14.16
C ASP A 180 6.82 5.37 -14.95
N SER A 181 6.08 4.50 -14.25
CA SER A 181 5.03 3.68 -14.87
C SER A 181 3.89 4.53 -15.45
N ILE A 182 3.51 5.61 -14.76
CA ILE A 182 2.48 6.55 -15.21
C ILE A 182 2.95 7.28 -16.47
N GLU A 183 4.18 7.78 -16.49
CA GLU A 183 4.76 8.45 -17.67
C GLU A 183 4.84 7.50 -18.89
N ASN A 184 5.22 6.24 -18.65
CA ASN A 184 5.19 5.20 -19.67
C ASN A 184 3.77 4.91 -20.20
N LEU A 185 2.78 4.87 -19.31
CA LEU A 185 1.38 4.70 -19.71
C LEU A 185 0.83 5.93 -20.44
N GLU A 186 1.18 7.14 -20.02
CA GLU A 186 0.77 8.37 -20.68
C GLU A 186 1.39 8.50 -22.08
N SER A 187 2.68 8.17 -22.23
CA SER A 187 3.34 8.15 -23.54
C SER A 187 2.78 7.08 -24.47
N THR A 188 2.47 5.88 -23.97
CA THR A 188 1.80 4.84 -24.78
C THR A 188 0.38 5.24 -25.18
N ILE A 189 -0.41 5.85 -24.28
CA ILE A 189 -1.73 6.39 -24.61
C ILE A 189 -1.63 7.50 -25.66
N ALA A 190 -0.68 8.43 -25.50
CA ALA A 190 -0.44 9.49 -26.48
C ALA A 190 -0.07 8.90 -27.85
N GLY A 191 0.80 7.89 -27.88
CA GLY A 191 1.17 7.17 -29.09
C GLY A 191 0.01 6.42 -29.74
N LEU A 192 -0.85 5.76 -28.95
CA LEU A 192 -2.05 5.09 -29.45
C LEU A 192 -3.08 6.09 -29.99
N ARG A 193 -3.29 7.22 -29.31
CA ARG A 193 -4.17 8.29 -29.79
C ARG A 193 -3.64 8.91 -31.08
N ALA A 194 -2.33 9.15 -31.18
CA ALA A 194 -1.72 9.64 -32.42
C ALA A 194 -1.90 8.64 -33.57
N LYS A 195 -1.69 7.33 -33.32
CA LYS A 195 -1.97 6.27 -34.30
C LYS A 195 -3.44 6.20 -34.69
N GLN A 196 -4.35 6.38 -33.73
CA GLN A 196 -5.79 6.40 -33.99
C GLN A 196 -6.17 7.59 -34.88
N VAL A 197 -5.66 8.80 -34.59
CA VAL A 197 -5.91 9.99 -35.40
C VAL A 197 -5.30 9.84 -36.80
N ALA A 198 -4.08 9.31 -36.91
CA ALA A 198 -3.45 9.03 -38.21
C ALA A 198 -4.25 8.00 -39.04
N ASN A 199 -4.82 6.98 -38.39
CA ASN A 199 -5.70 5.99 -39.05
C ASN A 199 -7.12 6.49 -39.32
N MET A 200 -7.50 7.66 -38.79
CA MET A 200 -8.79 8.32 -39.07
C MET A 200 -8.72 9.28 -40.26
N ASP A 201 -7.58 9.43 -40.94
CA ASP A 201 -7.45 10.31 -42.11
C ASP A 201 -8.16 9.72 -43.37
N SER A 202 -9.48 9.84 -43.30
CA SER A 202 -10.53 10.19 -44.28
C SER A 202 -10.55 9.63 -45.72
N SER A 203 -9.56 8.88 -46.19
CA SER A 203 -9.53 8.38 -47.58
C SER A 203 -9.61 6.87 -47.72
N ASP A 204 -9.59 6.11 -46.62
CA ASP A 204 -9.58 4.66 -46.64
C ASP A 204 -11.00 4.09 -46.47
N PRO A 205 -11.54 3.24 -47.38
CA PRO A 205 -12.88 2.63 -47.25
C PRO A 205 -13.08 1.80 -45.97
N ARG A 206 -11.99 1.48 -45.26
CA ARG A 206 -11.99 0.84 -43.93
C ARG A 206 -12.29 1.80 -42.77
N ALA A 207 -12.47 3.10 -43.02
CA ALA A 207 -12.80 4.08 -41.99
C ALA A 207 -14.07 3.72 -41.19
N SER A 208 -15.02 3.02 -41.81
CA SER A 208 -16.21 2.46 -41.14
C SER A 208 -15.90 1.39 -40.09
N GLN A 209 -14.73 0.73 -40.18
CA GLN A 209 -14.27 -0.28 -39.22
C GLN A 209 -13.52 0.32 -38.03
N ASN A 210 -13.11 1.59 -38.12
CA ASN A 210 -12.38 2.31 -37.07
C ASN A 210 -13.30 3.26 -36.27
N LEU A 211 -14.62 3.09 -36.38
CA LEU A 211 -15.59 3.89 -35.66
C LEU A 211 -15.65 3.48 -34.18
N PRO A 212 -15.92 4.43 -33.27
CA PRO A 212 -16.16 4.10 -31.86
C PRO A 212 -17.42 3.23 -31.74
N LEU A 213 -17.46 2.37 -30.71
CA LEU A 213 -18.52 1.38 -30.51
C LEU A 213 -19.96 1.94 -30.61
N PRO A 214 -20.28 3.14 -30.08
CA PRO A 214 -21.62 3.72 -30.25
C PRO A 214 -21.94 4.08 -31.71
N ALA A 215 -20.94 4.47 -32.50
CA ALA A 215 -21.11 4.80 -33.90
C ALA A 215 -21.24 3.54 -34.78
N THR A 216 -20.50 2.46 -34.48
CA THR A 216 -20.68 1.17 -35.17
C THR A 216 -22.06 0.58 -34.89
N ALA A 217 -22.55 0.65 -33.65
CA ALA A 217 -23.88 0.17 -33.28
C ALA A 217 -25.00 0.92 -34.04
N LYS A 218 -24.88 2.24 -34.22
CA LYS A 218 -25.81 3.03 -35.02
C LYS A 218 -25.78 2.63 -36.50
N LEU A 219 -24.59 2.52 -37.08
CA LEU A 219 -24.43 2.13 -38.48
C LEU A 219 -24.95 0.71 -38.72
N LEU A 220 -24.75 -0.20 -37.78
CA LEU A 220 -25.29 -1.56 -37.85
C LEU A 220 -26.83 -1.55 -37.80
N ALA A 221 -27.44 -0.78 -36.90
CA ALA A 221 -28.89 -0.63 -36.85
C ALA A 221 -29.48 -0.02 -38.14
N GLU A 222 -28.80 0.96 -38.75
CA GLU A 222 -29.19 1.52 -40.05
C GLU A 222 -29.14 0.46 -41.16
N ARG A 223 -28.04 -0.31 -41.25
CA ARG A 223 -27.89 -1.38 -42.24
C ARG A 223 -28.91 -2.50 -42.02
N GLU A 224 -29.20 -2.88 -40.78
CA GLU A 224 -30.24 -3.86 -40.45
C GLU A 224 -31.63 -3.37 -40.86
N ALA A 225 -31.93 -2.09 -40.66
CA ALA A 225 -33.19 -1.48 -41.12
C ALA A 225 -33.29 -1.45 -42.66
N GLU A 226 -32.20 -1.12 -43.36
CA GLU A 226 -32.10 -1.16 -44.82
C GLU A 226 -32.32 -2.59 -45.34
N LEU A 227 -31.67 -3.60 -44.74
CA LEU A 227 -31.85 -5.02 -45.09
C LEU A 227 -33.27 -5.49 -44.83
N ALA A 228 -33.89 -5.10 -43.71
CA ALA A 228 -35.27 -5.43 -43.42
C ALA A 228 -36.24 -4.78 -44.43
N ALA A 229 -35.98 -3.55 -44.85
CA ALA A 229 -36.77 -2.88 -45.89
C ALA A 229 -36.62 -3.58 -47.26
N LEU A 230 -35.40 -3.94 -47.64
CA LEU A 230 -35.14 -4.65 -48.89
C LEU A 230 -35.78 -6.04 -48.90
N ASN A 231 -35.73 -6.77 -47.78
CA ASN A 231 -36.41 -8.06 -47.63
C ASN A 231 -37.94 -7.92 -47.76
N ARG A 232 -38.55 -6.85 -47.23
CA ARG A 232 -39.98 -6.59 -47.43
C ARG A 232 -40.30 -6.29 -48.90
N GLN A 233 -39.45 -5.55 -49.61
CA GLN A 233 -39.61 -5.28 -51.03
C GLN A 233 -39.50 -6.58 -51.85
N ILE A 234 -38.50 -7.42 -51.56
CA ILE A 234 -38.34 -8.73 -52.20
C ILE A 234 -39.58 -9.59 -51.97
N ALA A 235 -40.09 -9.67 -50.74
CA ALA A 235 -41.30 -10.43 -50.44
C ALA A 235 -42.54 -9.89 -51.19
N ALA A 236 -42.69 -8.57 -51.29
CA ALA A 236 -43.78 -7.94 -52.04
C ALA A 236 -43.70 -8.26 -53.54
N VAL A 237 -42.50 -8.19 -54.13
CA VAL A 237 -42.27 -8.55 -55.54
C VAL A 237 -42.51 -10.04 -55.75
N GLN A 238 -42.01 -10.91 -54.87
CA GLN A 238 -42.25 -12.35 -54.95
C GLN A 238 -43.73 -12.73 -54.86
N ASN A 239 -44.52 -12.00 -54.07
CA ASN A 239 -45.97 -12.22 -53.98
C ASN A 239 -46.74 -11.71 -55.21
N THR A 240 -46.25 -10.67 -55.89
CA THR A 240 -46.91 -10.10 -57.08
C THR A 240 -46.50 -10.78 -58.38
N LEU A 241 -45.28 -11.35 -58.43
CA LEU A 241 -44.74 -12.11 -59.56
C LEU A 241 -45.70 -13.19 -60.10
N PRO A 242 -46.24 -14.13 -59.30
CA PRO A 242 -47.07 -15.22 -59.83
C PRO A 242 -48.40 -14.73 -60.42
N ARG A 243 -48.92 -13.59 -59.93
CA ARG A 243 -50.12 -12.99 -60.51
C ARG A 243 -49.80 -12.37 -61.87
N LYS A 244 -48.68 -11.63 -61.95
CA LYS A 244 -48.24 -10.99 -63.19
C LYS A 244 -47.82 -12.01 -64.25
N THR A 245 -47.21 -13.13 -63.86
CA THR A 245 -46.92 -14.23 -64.80
C THR A 245 -48.21 -14.84 -65.34
N ARG A 246 -49.23 -15.09 -64.50
CA ARG A 246 -50.54 -15.57 -64.96
C ARG A 246 -51.25 -14.59 -65.89
N GLU A 247 -51.21 -13.30 -65.59
CA GLU A 247 -51.76 -12.24 -66.45
C GLU A 247 -51.03 -12.20 -67.81
N ALA A 248 -49.69 -12.31 -67.82
CA ALA A 248 -48.90 -12.36 -69.05
C ALA A 248 -49.19 -13.61 -69.89
N GLU A 249 -49.26 -14.80 -69.27
CA GLU A 249 -49.63 -16.04 -69.95
C GLU A 249 -51.06 -15.99 -70.52
N ALA A 250 -52.00 -15.32 -69.85
CA ALA A 250 -53.37 -15.16 -70.36
C ALA A 250 -53.39 -14.28 -71.62
N ILE A 251 -52.69 -13.15 -71.60
CA ILE A 251 -52.55 -12.28 -72.77
C ILE A 251 -51.83 -13.00 -73.91
N GLU A 252 -50.80 -13.79 -73.61
CA GLU A 252 -50.10 -14.60 -74.62
C GLU A 252 -51.05 -15.60 -75.31
N ARG A 253 -51.91 -16.28 -74.54
CA ARG A 253 -52.96 -17.15 -75.10
C ARG A 253 -53.94 -16.38 -75.98
N GLU A 254 -54.36 -15.19 -75.57
CA GLU A 254 -55.24 -14.33 -76.38
C GLU A 254 -54.57 -13.89 -77.68
N CYS A 255 -53.30 -13.48 -77.62
CA CYS A 255 -52.50 -13.14 -78.81
C CYS A 255 -52.43 -14.31 -79.79
N ILE A 256 -52.17 -15.54 -79.32
CA ILE A 256 -52.14 -16.74 -80.18
C ILE A 256 -53.47 -16.94 -80.91
N VAL A 257 -54.61 -16.74 -80.22
CA VAL A 257 -55.94 -16.85 -80.84
C VAL A 257 -56.16 -15.75 -81.88
N LEU A 258 -55.75 -14.52 -81.57
CA LEU A 258 -55.87 -13.38 -82.50
C LEU A 258 -54.97 -13.56 -83.72
N ASP A 259 -53.74 -14.05 -83.55
CA ASP A 259 -52.82 -14.35 -84.65
C ASP A 259 -53.37 -15.46 -85.54
N ARG A 260 -54.00 -16.49 -84.97
CA ARG A 260 -54.71 -17.51 -85.75
C ARG A 260 -55.86 -16.92 -86.55
N ARG A 261 -56.70 -16.09 -85.94
CA ARG A 261 -57.81 -15.40 -86.64
C ARG A 261 -57.29 -14.49 -87.75
N ARG A 262 -56.19 -13.78 -87.50
CA ARG A 262 -55.51 -12.95 -88.50
C ARG A 262 -54.99 -13.80 -89.66
N ALA A 263 -54.34 -14.93 -89.37
CA ALA A 263 -53.86 -15.84 -90.40
C ALA A 263 -55.01 -16.40 -91.25
N GLU A 264 -56.11 -16.84 -90.61
CA GLU A 264 -57.32 -17.31 -91.30
C GLU A 264 -57.94 -16.21 -92.17
N ALA A 265 -58.05 -14.98 -91.67
CA ALA A 265 -58.55 -13.83 -92.44
C ALA A 265 -57.62 -13.50 -93.64
N LEU A 266 -56.30 -13.54 -93.45
CA LEU A 266 -55.34 -13.36 -94.53
C LEU A 266 -55.43 -14.47 -95.59
N THR A 267 -55.64 -15.72 -95.19
CA THR A 267 -55.86 -16.82 -96.16
C THR A 267 -57.14 -16.61 -96.95
N LYS A 268 -58.25 -16.23 -96.29
CA LYS A 268 -59.51 -15.91 -96.97
C LYS A 268 -59.37 -14.73 -97.93
N ALA A 269 -58.67 -13.67 -97.52
CA ALA A 269 -58.41 -12.51 -98.38
C ALA A 269 -57.57 -12.90 -99.61
N ARG A 270 -56.49 -13.68 -99.42
CA ARG A 270 -55.66 -14.17 -100.53
C ARG A 270 -56.42 -15.13 -101.46
N GLU A 271 -57.28 -15.97 -100.92
CA GLU A 271 -58.13 -16.86 -101.73
C GLU A 271 -59.17 -16.08 -102.53
N ALA A 272 -59.79 -15.03 -101.95
CA ALA A 272 -60.68 -14.13 -102.66
C ALA A 272 -59.94 -13.35 -103.77
N GLU A 273 -58.73 -12.85 -103.49
CA GLU A 273 -57.88 -12.23 -104.51
C GLU A 273 -57.51 -13.22 -105.63
N ARG A 274 -57.17 -14.46 -105.28
CA ARG A 274 -56.86 -15.52 -106.26
C ARG A 274 -58.08 -15.86 -107.13
N LYS A 275 -59.27 -15.99 -106.54
CA LYS A 275 -60.52 -16.24 -107.27
C LYS A 275 -60.87 -15.09 -108.21
N LYS A 276 -60.71 -13.85 -107.74
CA LYS A 276 -60.85 -12.63 -108.58
C LYS A 276 -59.86 -12.62 -109.75
N GLN A 277 -58.61 -13.03 -109.54
CA GLN A 277 -57.59 -13.11 -110.60
C GLN A 277 -57.85 -14.27 -111.58
N GLN A 278 -58.47 -15.36 -111.12
CA GLN A 278 -58.83 -16.52 -111.95
C GLN A 278 -60.16 -16.37 -112.70
N GLY A 279 -60.88 -15.24 -112.51
CA GLY A 279 -62.12 -14.95 -113.22
C GLY A 279 -63.32 -15.82 -112.78
N GLU A 280 -63.20 -16.53 -111.67
CA GLU A 280 -64.29 -17.26 -111.05
C GLU A 280 -65.18 -16.22 -110.33
N SER A 281 -66.39 -16.00 -110.84
CA SER A 281 -67.28 -14.96 -110.32
C SER A 281 -67.66 -15.27 -108.87
N ASP A 282 -67.61 -14.26 -108.00
CA ASP A 282 -67.94 -14.42 -106.59
C ASP A 282 -69.38 -14.92 -106.49
N GLY A 283 -69.60 -16.08 -105.87
CA GLY A 283 -70.95 -16.66 -105.74
C GLY A 283 -71.96 -15.70 -105.10
N LEU A 284 -71.48 -14.71 -104.33
CA LEU A 284 -72.32 -13.61 -103.83
C LEU A 284 -72.72 -12.60 -104.92
N GLU A 285 -71.83 -12.26 -105.86
CA GLU A 285 -72.16 -11.40 -107.00
C GLU A 285 -73.06 -12.14 -108.00
N GLU A 286 -72.84 -13.43 -108.21
CA GLU A 286 -73.68 -14.29 -109.05
C GLU A 286 -75.09 -14.43 -108.47
N MET A 287 -75.21 -14.71 -107.16
CA MET A 287 -76.50 -14.70 -106.47
C MET A 287 -77.12 -13.30 -106.47
N GLY A 288 -76.34 -12.24 -106.29
CA GLY A 288 -76.84 -10.85 -106.35
C GLY A 288 -77.31 -10.44 -107.75
N ARG A 289 -76.71 -10.99 -108.82
CA ARG A 289 -77.17 -10.84 -110.20
C ARG A 289 -78.42 -11.68 -110.45
N TRP A 290 -78.47 -12.90 -109.93
CA TRP A 290 -79.64 -13.76 -110.02
C TRP A 290 -80.83 -13.18 -109.25
N TYR A 291 -80.64 -12.68 -108.03
CA TYR A 291 -81.67 -12.00 -107.26
C TYR A 291 -82.12 -10.69 -107.92
N ARG A 292 -81.21 -9.93 -108.55
CA ARG A 292 -81.60 -8.76 -109.35
C ARG A 292 -82.39 -9.14 -110.60
N GLY A 293 -81.99 -10.18 -111.31
CA GLY A 293 -82.76 -10.70 -112.46
C GLY A 293 -84.10 -11.32 -112.04
N ALA A 294 -84.15 -11.98 -110.87
CA ALA A 294 -85.38 -12.47 -110.27
C ALA A 294 -86.28 -11.30 -109.83
N GLU A 295 -85.72 -10.24 -109.25
CA GLU A 295 -86.45 -9.00 -108.93
C GLU A 295 -86.98 -8.33 -110.19
N GLU A 296 -86.19 -8.25 -111.25
CA GLU A 296 -86.55 -7.62 -112.52
C GLU A 296 -87.65 -8.40 -113.25
N THR A 297 -87.55 -9.74 -113.29
CA THR A 297 -88.61 -10.61 -113.82
C THR A 297 -89.87 -10.58 -112.96
N LEU A 298 -89.75 -10.51 -111.62
CA LEU A 298 -90.90 -10.35 -110.73
C LEU A 298 -91.56 -8.97 -110.92
N LYS A 299 -90.78 -7.90 -111.13
CA LYS A 299 -91.27 -6.56 -111.47
C LYS A 299 -92.00 -6.54 -112.81
N GLU A 300 -91.50 -7.27 -113.82
CA GLU A 300 -92.12 -7.39 -115.14
C GLU A 300 -93.45 -8.18 -115.12
N VAL A 301 -93.53 -9.23 -114.29
CA VAL A 301 -94.75 -10.05 -114.11
C VAL A 301 -95.81 -9.36 -113.25
N VAL A 302 -95.41 -8.54 -112.28
CA VAL A 302 -96.34 -7.86 -111.36
C VAL A 302 -96.72 -6.45 -111.85
N GLY A 303 -96.09 -5.93 -112.91
CA GLY A 303 -96.48 -4.68 -113.55
C GLY A 303 -96.36 -3.46 -112.64
N VAL A 304 -95.35 -3.43 -111.79
CA VAL A 304 -95.06 -2.29 -110.91
C VAL A 304 -93.75 -1.65 -111.36
N GLU A 305 -93.86 -0.49 -112.01
CA GLU A 305 -92.73 0.40 -112.25
C GLU A 305 -92.37 1.11 -110.94
N GLY A 306 -91.16 0.83 -110.43
CA GLY A 306 -90.54 1.49 -109.27
C GLY A 306 -90.06 0.52 -108.19
#